data_AF-A0A2K8U342-F1
#
_entry.id   AF-A0A2K8U342-F1
#
_cell.length_a   1.000
_cell.length_b   1.000
_cell.length_c   1.000
_cell.angle_alpha   90.00
_cell.angle_beta   90.00
_cell.angle_gamma   90.00
#
_symmetry.space_group_name_H-M   'P 1'
#
loop_
_entity.id
_entity.type
_entity.pdbx_description
1 polymer ?
#
loop_
_entity_poly.entity_id
_entity_poly.type
_entity_poly.pdbx_seq_one_letter_code
_entity_poly.pdbx_strand_id
1 'polypeptide(L)'
;MPLTDQELLERDAQRNIGEELLQAVRDVKAGRYGAVYDVEPNEVAATRLRCGLSQAQFAAALQISPRTLQQWEQGRRRPSGAAETLLKIVARHPEVLREVI
;
A
#
# COMPACT_ATOMS: atom_id res chain seq x y z
N MET A 1 19.52 10.99 -24.49
CA MET A 1 18.83 9.89 -25.19
C MET A 1 18.93 8.65 -24.31
N PRO A 2 17.91 7.78 -24.26
CA PRO A 2 18.04 6.50 -23.56
C PRO A 2 19.12 5.64 -24.22
N LEU A 3 19.81 4.80 -23.43
CA LEU A 3 20.83 3.87 -23.92
C LEU A 3 20.22 2.85 -24.89
N THR A 4 21.00 2.44 -25.88
CA THR A 4 20.70 1.31 -26.78
C THR A 4 20.84 -0.02 -26.06
N ASP A 5 20.22 -1.08 -26.58
CA ASP A 5 20.27 -2.43 -25.98
C ASP A 5 21.71 -2.95 -25.85
N GLN A 6 22.59 -2.65 -26.82
CA GLN A 6 23.99 -3.02 -26.77
C GLN A 6 24.73 -2.32 -25.63
N GLU A 7 24.50 -1.01 -25.46
CA GLU A 7 25.10 -0.23 -24.37
C GLU A 7 24.59 -0.69 -22.99
N LEU A 8 23.33 -1.14 -22.89
CA LEU A 8 22.79 -1.73 -21.66
C LEU A 8 23.48 -3.05 -21.30
N LEU A 9 23.70 -3.93 -22.28
CA LEU A 9 24.39 -5.20 -22.09
C LEU A 9 25.86 -4.99 -21.67
N GLU A 10 26.56 -4.07 -22.33
CA GLU A 10 27.94 -3.72 -21.97
C GLU A 10 28.03 -3.13 -20.55
N ARG A 11 27.10 -2.25 -20.18
CA ARG A 11 27.00 -1.72 -18.82
C ARG A 11 26.78 -2.83 -17.80
N ASP A 12 25.78 -3.69 -18.02
CA ASP A 12 25.39 -4.72 -17.05
C ASP A 12 26.42 -5.84 -16.95
N ALA A 13 27.21 -6.11 -18.00
CA ALA A 13 28.33 -7.04 -17.97
C ALA A 13 29.46 -6.65 -16.99
N GLN A 14 29.59 -5.35 -16.70
CA GLN A 14 30.60 -4.82 -15.78
C GLN A 14 30.09 -4.64 -14.34
N ARG A 15 28.80 -4.93 -14.08
CA ARG A 15 28.17 -4.66 -12.78
C ARG A 15 28.16 -5.88 -11.87
N ASN A 16 28.49 -5.65 -10.61
CA ASN A 16 28.29 -6.63 -9.55
C ASN A 16 26.97 -6.34 -8.82
N ILE A 17 25.87 -6.82 -9.38
CA ILE A 17 24.52 -6.59 -8.84
C ILE A 17 24.40 -7.06 -7.39
N GLY A 18 25.07 -8.15 -7.01
CA GLY A 18 25.03 -8.65 -5.63
C GLY A 18 25.64 -7.66 -4.63
N GLU A 19 26.78 -7.07 -4.98
CA GLU A 19 27.44 -6.06 -4.14
C GLU A 19 26.65 -4.76 -4.08
N GLU A 20 26.08 -4.32 -5.22
CA GLU A 20 25.22 -3.13 -5.27
C GLU A 20 23.96 -3.29 -4.40
N LEU A 21 23.31 -4.46 -4.44
CA LEU A 21 22.15 -4.76 -3.60
C LEU A 21 22.52 -4.78 -2.11
N LEU A 22 23.64 -5.39 -1.75
CA LEU A 22 24.14 -5.39 -0.37
C LEU A 22 24.43 -3.97 0.11
N GLN A 23 25.02 -3.13 -0.75
CA GLN A 23 25.29 -1.74 -0.43
C GLN A 23 23.99 -0.95 -0.24
N ALA A 24 23.01 -1.12 -1.10
CA ALA A 24 21.70 -0.48 -0.96
C ALA A 24 21.01 -0.84 0.37
N VAL A 25 21.07 -2.11 0.81
CA VAL A 25 20.53 -2.52 2.12
C VAL A 25 21.27 -1.84 3.27
N ARG A 26 22.60 -1.70 3.18
CA ARG A 26 23.40 -0.99 4.20
C ARG A 26 23.07 0.49 4.23
N ASP A 27 22.87 1.13 3.08
CA ASP A 27 22.48 2.52 2.97
C ASP A 27 21.12 2.77 3.63
N VAL A 28 20.11 1.96 3.32
CA VAL A 28 18.78 2.03 3.96
C VAL A 28 18.89 1.86 5.48
N LYS A 29 19.65 0.86 5.96
CA LYS A 29 19.86 0.65 7.41
C LYS A 29 20.57 1.81 8.09
N ALA A 30 21.44 2.52 7.37
CA ALA A 30 22.14 3.70 7.85
C ALA A 30 21.33 5.00 7.66
N GLY A 31 20.07 4.93 7.23
CA GLY A 31 19.21 6.08 6.99
C GLY A 31 19.54 6.86 5.71
N ARG A 32 20.41 6.34 4.85
CA ARG A 32 20.69 6.88 3.51
C ARG A 32 19.70 6.30 2.53
N TYR A 33 18.48 6.83 2.55
CA TYR A 33 17.44 6.50 1.57
C TYR A 33 17.21 7.69 0.62
N GLY A 34 16.56 7.41 -0.51
CA GLY A 34 16.16 8.42 -1.49
C GLY A 34 15.02 9.31 -0.98
N ALA A 35 14.23 9.89 -1.88
CA ALA A 35 13.08 10.68 -1.48
C ALA A 35 12.08 9.84 -0.66
N VAL A 36 11.68 10.36 0.50
CA VAL A 36 10.55 9.84 1.28
C VAL A 36 9.31 10.58 0.81
N TYR A 37 8.28 9.82 0.44
CA TYR A 37 6.98 10.36 0.11
C TYR A 37 6.01 9.91 1.18
N ASP A 38 5.53 10.86 1.98
CA ASP A 38 4.45 10.61 2.91
C ASP A 38 3.14 10.56 2.12
N VAL A 39 2.53 9.37 2.08
CA VAL A 39 1.20 9.18 1.51
C VAL A 39 0.22 9.13 2.66
N GLU A 40 -0.55 10.21 2.83
CA GLU A 40 -1.62 10.20 3.82
C GLU A 40 -2.69 9.17 3.42
N PRO A 41 -3.01 8.22 4.32
CA PRO A 41 -4.08 7.28 4.06
C PRO A 41 -5.40 8.04 4.00
N ASN A 42 -6.23 7.73 3.00
CA ASN A 42 -7.58 8.28 2.97
C ASN A 42 -8.43 7.73 4.12
N GLU A 43 -9.63 8.31 4.31
CA GLU A 43 -10.52 7.93 5.41
C GLU A 43 -10.84 6.43 5.45
N VAL A 44 -10.95 5.78 4.29
CA VAL A 44 -11.23 4.33 4.20
C VAL A 44 -10.05 3.52 4.74
N ALA A 45 -8.84 3.82 4.27
CA ALA A 45 -7.61 3.17 4.72
C ALA A 45 -7.36 3.43 6.22
N ALA A 46 -7.54 4.67 6.66
CA ALA A 46 -7.41 5.05 8.07
C ALA A 46 -8.41 4.30 8.97
N THR A 47 -9.66 4.16 8.51
CA THR A 47 -10.70 3.39 9.23
C THR A 47 -10.30 1.93 9.39
N ARG A 48 -9.86 1.27 8.30
CA ARG A 48 -9.39 -0.11 8.37
C ARG A 48 -8.21 -0.28 9.33
N LEU A 49 -7.21 0.59 9.22
CA LEU A 49 -6.01 0.53 10.06
C LEU A 49 -6.37 0.64 11.54
N ARG A 50 -7.32 1.51 11.88
CA ARG A 50 -7.85 1.64 13.26
C ARG A 50 -8.61 0.40 13.75
N CYS A 51 -9.26 -0.34 12.86
CA CYS A 51 -9.84 -1.64 13.21
C CYS A 51 -8.77 -2.70 13.52
N GLY A 52 -7.52 -2.51 13.06
CA GLY A 52 -6.43 -3.48 13.20
C GLY A 52 -6.56 -4.66 12.23
N LEU A 53 -7.28 -4.49 11.12
CA LEU A 53 -7.59 -5.54 10.17
C LEU A 53 -6.73 -5.44 8.89
N SER A 54 -6.36 -6.59 8.34
CA SER A 54 -5.81 -6.64 6.97
C SER A 54 -6.86 -6.24 5.93
N GLN A 55 -6.43 -5.89 4.72
CA GLN A 55 -7.37 -5.59 3.63
C GLN A 55 -8.34 -6.75 3.37
N ALA A 56 -7.85 -8.00 3.42
CA ALA A 56 -8.69 -9.17 3.20
C ALA A 56 -9.75 -9.35 4.30
N GLN A 57 -9.36 -9.23 5.58
CA GLN A 57 -10.28 -9.34 6.71
C GLN A 57 -11.33 -8.22 6.72
N PHE A 58 -10.91 -6.98 6.46
CA PHE A 58 -11.82 -5.84 6.42
C PHE A 58 -12.81 -5.94 5.24
N ALA A 59 -12.33 -6.36 4.07
CA ALA A 59 -13.18 -6.60 2.91
C ALA A 59 -14.21 -7.72 3.17
N ALA A 60 -13.77 -8.81 3.83
CA ALA A 60 -14.65 -9.90 4.23
C ALA A 60 -15.73 -9.42 5.23
N ALA A 61 -15.36 -8.64 6.26
CA ALA A 61 -16.31 -8.10 7.23
C ALA A 61 -17.36 -7.18 6.58
N LEU A 62 -16.98 -6.43 5.55
CA LEU A 62 -17.88 -5.56 4.78
C LEU A 62 -18.59 -6.28 3.62
N GLN A 63 -18.36 -7.59 3.43
CA GLN A 63 -18.92 -8.40 2.36
C GLN A 63 -18.65 -7.82 0.95
N ILE A 64 -17.42 -7.32 0.74
CA ILE A 64 -16.93 -6.81 -0.55
C ILE A 64 -15.65 -7.54 -0.98
N SER A 65 -15.32 -7.45 -2.28
CA SER A 65 -14.04 -7.99 -2.75
C SER A 65 -12.84 -7.17 -2.22
N PRO A 66 -11.68 -7.79 -1.96
CA PRO A 66 -10.45 -7.05 -1.64
C PRO A 66 -10.08 -6.02 -2.71
N ARG A 67 -10.39 -6.33 -3.98
CA ARG A 67 -10.19 -5.43 -5.11
C ARG A 67 -11.02 -4.15 -4.97
N THR A 68 -12.27 -4.25 -4.53
CA THR A 68 -13.15 -3.10 -4.26
C THR A 68 -12.55 -2.21 -3.18
N LEU A 69 -12.13 -2.79 -2.06
CA LEU A 69 -11.50 -2.05 -0.97
C LEU A 69 -10.23 -1.34 -1.45
N GLN A 70 -9.37 -2.00 -2.20
CA GLN A 70 -8.15 -1.39 -2.76
C GLN A 70 -8.46 -0.20 -3.68
N GLN A 71 -9.52 -0.28 -4.50
CA GLN A 71 -9.92 0.84 -5.36
C GLN A 71 -10.37 2.05 -4.53
N TRP A 72 -11.01 1.81 -3.38
CA TRP A 72 -11.38 2.86 -2.44
C TRP A 72 -10.16 3.44 -1.72
N GLU A 73 -9.28 2.60 -1.16
CA GLU A 73 -8.07 3.06 -0.44
C GLU A 73 -7.09 3.82 -1.36
N GLN A 74 -7.01 3.48 -2.64
CA GLN A 74 -6.21 4.19 -3.64
C GLN A 74 -6.90 5.45 -4.20
N GLY A 75 -8.14 5.75 -3.79
CA GLY A 75 -8.90 6.90 -4.30
C GLY A 75 -9.35 6.79 -5.76
N ARG A 76 -9.18 5.63 -6.40
CA ARG A 76 -9.58 5.38 -7.80
C ARG A 76 -11.10 5.27 -7.95
N ARG A 77 -11.81 4.85 -6.90
CA ARG A 77 -13.28 4.83 -6.82
C ARG A 77 -13.75 5.31 -5.47
N ARG A 78 -14.97 5.82 -5.41
CA ARG A 78 -15.66 6.14 -4.16
C ARG A 78 -16.60 5.00 -3.73
N PRO A 79 -16.81 4.78 -2.43
CA PRO A 79 -17.85 3.87 -1.95
C PRO A 79 -19.25 4.37 -2.36
N SER A 80 -20.23 3.47 -2.39
CA SER A 80 -21.64 3.88 -2.53
C SER A 80 -22.09 4.64 -1.28
N GLY A 81 -23.19 5.39 -1.34
CA GLY A 81 -23.70 6.15 -0.17
C GLY A 81 -23.98 5.28 1.05
N ALA A 82 -24.48 4.05 0.85
CA ALA A 82 -24.66 3.08 1.93
C ALA A 82 -23.32 2.62 2.52
N ALA A 83 -22.34 2.32 1.66
CA ALA A 83 -21.00 1.93 2.11
C ALA A 83 -20.27 3.08 2.82
N GLU A 84 -20.40 4.33 2.35
CA GLU A 84 -19.87 5.51 3.05
C GLU A 84 -20.49 5.68 4.44
N THR A 85 -21.81 5.47 4.56
CA THR A 85 -22.49 5.55 5.85
C THR A 85 -21.98 4.47 6.81
N LEU A 86 -21.85 3.23 6.33
CA LEU A 86 -21.29 2.13 7.12
C LEU A 86 -19.84 2.42 7.53
N LEU A 87 -19.00 2.89 6.61
CA LEU A 87 -17.62 3.28 6.91
C LEU A 87 -17.55 4.39 7.96
N LYS A 88 -18.47 5.37 7.95
CA LYS A 88 -18.57 6.41 8.98
C LYS A 88 -18.97 5.86 10.36
N ILE A 89 -19.76 4.80 10.41
CA ILE A 89 -20.13 4.11 11.66
C ILE A 89 -18.92 3.35 12.19
N VAL A 90 -18.26 2.54 11.35
CA VAL A 90 -17.04 1.81 11.69
C VAL A 90 -15.92 2.78 12.09
N ALA A 91 -15.85 3.95 11.45
CA ALA A 91 -14.92 5.02 11.80
C ALA A 91 -15.20 5.66 13.17
N ARG A 92 -16.34 5.41 13.80
CA ARG A 92 -16.58 5.80 15.21
C ARG A 92 -16.45 4.62 16.16
N HIS A 93 -16.83 3.44 15.69
CA HIS A 93 -16.90 2.20 16.45
C HIS A 93 -16.12 1.09 15.74
N PRO A 94 -14.77 1.14 15.71
CA PRO A 94 -13.97 0.17 14.97
C PRO A 94 -14.10 -1.26 15.49
N GLU A 95 -14.49 -1.43 16.75
CA GLU A 95 -14.74 -2.70 17.43
C GLU A 95 -15.84 -3.54 16.77
N VAL A 96 -16.86 -2.91 16.15
CA VAL A 96 -18.01 -3.62 15.60
C VAL A 96 -17.63 -4.61 14.50
N LEU A 97 -16.59 -4.31 13.71
CA LEU A 97 -16.15 -5.23 12.66
C LEU A 97 -15.43 -6.46 13.21
N ARG A 98 -14.92 -6.42 14.45
CA ARG A 98 -14.30 -7.58 15.09
C ARG A 98 -15.34 -8.61 15.54
N GLU A 99 -16.60 -8.19 15.71
CA GLU A 99 -17.71 -9.07 16.08
C GLU A 99 -18.29 -9.82 14.86
N VAL A 100 -17.97 -9.38 13.65
CA VAL A 100 -18.52 -9.89 12.38
C VAL A 100 -17.56 -10.88 11.69
N ILE A 101 -16.32 -11.02 12.18
CA ILE A 101 -15.27 -11.89 11.62
C ILE A 101 -15.18 -13.18 12.41
#